data_AF-A0AAF0BDY3-F1
#
_entry.id   AF-A0AAF0BDY3-F1
#
_cell.length_a   1.000
_cell.length_b   1.000
_cell.length_c   1.000
_cell.angle_alpha   90.00
_cell.angle_beta   90.00
_cell.angle_gamma   90.00
#
_symmetry.space_group_name_H-M   'P 1'
#
loop_
_entity.id
_entity.type
_entity.pdbx_description
1 polymer ?
#
loop_
_entity_poly.entity_id
_entity_poly.type
_entity_poly.pdbx_seq_one_letter_code
_entity_poly.pdbx_strand_id
1 'polypeptide(L)'
;MKEISRLTAVILLAVGFVLANGSCSDDFDKYAESPEDRAEFSADTIKFDTLFSRVSSSTRTFMVYNRLNRSLRLSEVELVGGKSRGYRVNVDGHVGTKFSDLTILPKDSMFIFVEATFPEGESDDPVEVKDSLRFLINGRTDYVLLQGFRQNVDEVTALVIDRDTIFGAQRPTLLLDSLVVQQGATLTLPAGCRLLMANKAHIKVRGRLMAEGNPAKRVMIENLRHDLLVQDVPYTLVPGQWGGILFSEESRGNELRYTTIRNGRWGIIAEGGKDVTTPKLLLEGCMVTNTKGSGLAASGGYIRILNSEISNTLGYTVALFGSVCELTQSTVCNFYRWDNRQGEALRYVTAFAPDVAGGSYTPSSDSRLILSNSIVDGSRSVVKQGDKESGGEISLSDGSPSDNEASVLACLTIRNSYVRARSSILNVGYNVMEADKNNPADSIYYCVGYDLIKKKYNFRYDYHPLPNAPFVGKADPAIIALFPHDLTGEPRRTATVGAFEVKLRP
;
A
#
# COMPACT_ATOMS: atom_id res chain seq x y z
N MET A 1 29.15 -83.18 -29.38
CA MET A 1 28.36 -81.93 -29.51
C MET A 1 27.67 -81.49 -28.21
N LYS A 2 27.14 -82.39 -27.36
CA LYS A 2 26.47 -82.01 -26.09
C LYS A 2 27.37 -81.40 -25.00
N GLU A 3 28.67 -81.69 -24.98
CA GLU A 3 29.58 -81.11 -23.97
C GLU A 3 30.02 -79.68 -24.31
N ILE A 4 30.26 -79.38 -25.59
CA ILE A 4 30.64 -78.04 -26.05
C ILE A 4 29.50 -77.03 -25.84
N SER A 5 28.23 -77.46 -25.93
CA SER A 5 27.06 -76.61 -25.66
C SER A 5 26.86 -76.30 -24.16
N ARG A 6 27.33 -77.18 -23.27
CA ARG A 6 27.30 -76.94 -21.82
C ARG A 6 28.39 -75.96 -21.41
N LEU A 7 29.58 -76.07 -22.00
CA LEU A 7 30.69 -75.16 -21.71
C LEU A 7 30.39 -73.73 -22.19
N THR A 8 29.80 -73.57 -23.38
CA THR A 8 29.37 -72.27 -23.90
C THR A 8 28.23 -71.67 -23.07
N ALA A 9 27.27 -72.47 -22.60
CA ALA A 9 26.22 -72.00 -21.69
C ALA A 9 26.77 -71.52 -20.34
N VAL A 10 27.77 -72.22 -19.77
CA VAL A 10 28.43 -71.81 -18.52
C VAL A 10 29.24 -70.52 -18.71
N ILE A 11 29.93 -70.35 -19.84
CA ILE A 11 30.66 -69.11 -20.15
C ILE A 11 29.70 -67.94 -20.36
N LEU A 12 28.58 -68.13 -21.06
CA LEU A 12 27.54 -67.10 -21.23
C LEU A 12 26.88 -66.72 -19.90
N LEU A 13 26.67 -67.69 -19.00
CA LEU A 13 26.15 -67.42 -17.64
C LEU A 13 27.18 -66.63 -16.80
N ALA A 14 28.46 -66.99 -16.90
CA ALA A 14 29.54 -66.31 -16.18
C ALA A 14 29.76 -64.87 -16.70
N VAL A 15 29.71 -64.65 -18.01
CA VAL A 15 29.78 -63.32 -18.62
C VAL A 15 28.54 -62.49 -18.28
N GLY A 16 27.35 -63.11 -18.28
CA GLY A 16 26.11 -62.48 -17.81
C GLY A 16 26.15 -62.09 -16.33
N PHE A 17 26.77 -62.92 -15.48
CA PHE A 17 26.96 -62.63 -14.05
C PHE A 17 27.98 -61.50 -13.81
N VAL A 18 29.05 -61.43 -14.61
CA VAL A 18 30.04 -60.33 -14.55
C VAL A 18 29.43 -59.02 -15.05
N LEU A 19 28.62 -59.04 -16.11
CA LEU A 19 27.93 -57.85 -16.62
C LEU A 19 26.78 -57.38 -15.71
N ALA A 20 26.13 -58.29 -14.98
CA ALA A 20 25.08 -57.96 -14.01
C ALA A 20 25.61 -57.35 -12.70
N ASN A 21 26.89 -57.59 -12.35
CA ASN A 21 27.55 -56.96 -11.21
C ASN A 21 28.27 -55.63 -11.57
N GLY A 22 28.18 -55.17 -12.83
CA GLY A 22 28.58 -53.83 -13.25
C GLY A 22 27.51 -52.76 -12.96
N SER A 23 26.61 -53.01 -11.99
CA SER A 23 25.55 -52.10 -11.58
C SER A 23 26.13 -51.02 -10.66
N CYS A 24 25.97 -49.75 -11.07
CA CYS A 24 26.18 -48.51 -10.32
C CYS A 24 27.29 -48.54 -9.26
N SER A 25 28.50 -48.09 -9.63
CA SER A 25 29.38 -47.51 -8.62
C SER A 25 28.65 -46.32 -8.00
N ASP A 26 28.34 -46.42 -6.71
CA ASP A 26 27.78 -45.36 -5.87
C ASP A 26 28.78 -44.20 -5.75
N ASP A 27 28.89 -43.38 -6.80
CA ASP A 27 29.64 -42.12 -6.73
C ASP A 27 28.89 -41.05 -5.91
N PHE A 28 27.72 -41.39 -5.33
CA PHE A 28 26.97 -40.56 -4.40
C PHE A 28 27.65 -40.40 -3.02
N ASP A 29 28.55 -41.33 -2.65
CA ASP A 29 29.23 -41.32 -1.35
C ASP A 29 30.54 -40.51 -1.33
N LYS A 30 31.01 -40.03 -2.50
CA LYS A 30 32.25 -39.24 -2.57
C LYS A 30 31.96 -37.75 -2.44
N TYR A 31 32.65 -37.11 -1.51
CA TYR A 31 32.63 -35.67 -1.38
C TYR A 31 33.51 -35.00 -2.43
N ALA A 32 33.10 -33.82 -2.85
CA ALA A 32 33.92 -32.88 -3.57
C ALA A 32 34.93 -32.25 -2.59
N GLU A 33 36.22 -32.57 -2.72
CA GLU A 33 37.27 -32.18 -1.77
C GLU A 33 38.25 -31.15 -2.34
N SER A 34 38.13 -30.77 -3.63
CA SER A 34 39.03 -29.78 -4.22
C SER A 34 38.75 -28.38 -3.64
N PRO A 35 39.79 -27.55 -3.40
CA PRO A 35 39.59 -26.13 -3.06
C PRO A 35 38.86 -25.31 -4.15
N GLU A 36 38.78 -25.85 -5.38
CA GLU A 36 38.04 -25.24 -6.49
C GLU A 36 36.56 -25.63 -6.51
N ASP A 37 36.17 -26.69 -5.79
CA ASP A 37 34.78 -27.13 -5.67
C ASP A 37 34.02 -26.16 -4.75
N ARG A 38 33.06 -25.41 -5.32
CA ARG A 38 32.33 -24.33 -4.62
C ARG A 38 30.83 -24.54 -4.61
N ALA A 39 30.20 -23.99 -3.58
CA ALA A 39 28.77 -23.73 -3.62
C ALA A 39 28.49 -22.47 -4.45
N GLU A 40 27.32 -22.43 -5.09
CA GLU A 40 26.79 -21.25 -5.74
C GLU A 40 25.65 -20.67 -4.88
N PHE A 41 25.64 -19.36 -4.66
CA PHE A 41 24.63 -18.68 -3.85
C PHE A 41 23.64 -17.97 -4.76
N SER A 42 22.34 -18.13 -4.50
CA SER A 42 21.29 -17.36 -5.19
C SER A 42 21.34 -15.85 -4.93
N ALA A 43 22.04 -15.42 -3.87
CA ALA A 43 22.25 -14.03 -3.52
C ALA A 43 23.59 -13.84 -2.81
N ASP A 44 24.27 -12.73 -3.09
CA ASP A 44 25.48 -12.29 -2.39
C ASP A 44 25.14 -11.43 -1.15
N THR A 45 23.96 -10.79 -1.16
CA THR A 45 23.47 -9.91 -0.11
C THR A 45 21.98 -10.12 0.12
N ILE A 46 21.59 -10.36 1.37
CA ILE A 46 20.21 -10.38 1.83
C ILE A 46 19.87 -9.02 2.43
N LYS A 47 18.95 -8.31 1.79
CA LYS A 47 18.53 -6.97 2.19
C LYS A 47 17.16 -6.98 2.89
N PHE A 48 17.12 -6.30 4.02
CA PHE A 48 15.92 -5.92 4.75
C PHE A 48 15.70 -4.41 4.57
N ASP A 49 14.43 -4.01 4.55
CA ASP A 49 14.08 -2.59 4.57
C ASP A 49 14.34 -2.01 5.98
N THR A 50 13.85 -0.80 6.24
CA THR A 50 13.81 -0.21 7.57
C THR A 50 12.87 -1.00 8.46
N LEU A 51 13.44 -1.60 9.50
CA LEU A 51 12.73 -2.30 10.56
C LEU A 51 12.64 -1.41 11.78
N PHE A 52 11.45 -1.34 12.34
CA PHE A 52 11.24 -0.64 13.60
C PHE A 52 11.79 -1.46 14.76
N SER A 53 12.43 -0.80 15.73
CA SER A 53 13.01 -1.46 16.90
C SER A 53 11.99 -2.36 17.58
N ARG A 54 12.39 -3.57 17.97
CA ARG A 54 11.56 -4.61 18.62
C ARG A 54 10.51 -5.27 17.72
N VAL A 55 10.39 -4.86 16.46
CA VAL A 55 9.50 -5.50 15.48
C VAL A 55 10.28 -6.54 14.66
N SER A 56 9.69 -7.74 14.51
CA SER A 56 10.27 -8.79 13.68
C SER A 56 10.04 -8.51 12.19
N SER A 57 11.07 -8.76 11.37
CA SER A 57 10.94 -8.73 9.92
C SER A 57 10.11 -9.90 9.39
N SER A 58 9.75 -9.82 8.12
CA SER A 58 9.46 -11.02 7.34
C SER A 58 10.71 -11.88 7.17
N THR A 59 10.50 -13.17 6.96
CA THR A 59 11.56 -14.12 6.62
C THR A 59 12.03 -13.89 5.19
N ARG A 60 13.34 -13.72 5.01
CA ARG A 60 14.01 -13.76 3.70
C ARG A 60 14.57 -15.15 3.47
N THR A 61 14.44 -15.65 2.25
CA THR A 61 14.97 -16.97 1.88
C THR A 61 15.96 -16.82 0.75
N PHE A 62 17.07 -17.54 0.84
CA PHE A 62 17.98 -17.77 -0.27
C PHE A 62 18.44 -19.22 -0.27
N MET A 63 18.90 -19.66 -1.43
CA MET A 63 19.38 -21.02 -1.68
C MET A 63 20.90 -21.05 -1.87
N VAL A 64 21.49 -22.13 -1.39
CA VAL A 64 22.88 -22.54 -1.61
C VAL A 64 22.84 -23.78 -2.51
N TYR A 65 23.47 -23.72 -3.67
CA TYR A 65 23.43 -24.78 -4.67
C TYR A 65 24.75 -25.55 -4.71
N ASN A 66 24.63 -26.86 -4.80
CA ASN A 66 25.71 -27.72 -5.26
C ASN A 66 25.51 -28.02 -6.75
N ARG A 67 26.24 -27.32 -7.62
CA ARG A 67 26.21 -27.58 -9.07
C ARG A 67 27.08 -28.75 -9.51
N LEU A 68 27.80 -29.37 -8.60
CA LEU A 68 28.70 -30.48 -8.89
C LEU A 68 27.91 -31.79 -9.03
N ASN A 69 28.55 -32.82 -9.57
CA ASN A 69 28.02 -34.18 -9.64
C ASN A 69 28.43 -35.05 -8.42
N ARG A 70 29.01 -34.43 -7.38
CA ARG A 70 29.44 -35.06 -6.13
C ARG A 70 28.88 -34.29 -4.95
N SER A 71 28.74 -34.94 -3.80
CA SER A 71 28.24 -34.32 -2.58
C SER A 71 29.18 -33.21 -2.11
N LEU A 72 28.64 -32.08 -1.67
CA LEU A 72 29.43 -30.95 -1.16
C LEU A 72 29.19 -30.81 0.35
N ARG A 73 30.27 -30.80 1.13
CA ARG A 73 30.20 -30.59 2.59
C ARG A 73 30.52 -29.14 2.92
N LEU A 74 29.57 -28.46 3.52
CA LEU A 74 29.80 -27.20 4.24
C LEU A 74 30.35 -27.58 5.62
N SER A 75 31.66 -27.44 5.81
CA SER A 75 32.31 -27.72 7.10
C SER A 75 31.71 -26.84 8.20
N GLU A 76 31.40 -25.59 7.87
CA GLU A 76 30.78 -24.65 8.80
C GLU A 76 29.91 -23.63 8.07
N VAL A 77 28.76 -23.33 8.65
CA VAL A 77 27.97 -22.13 8.35
C VAL A 77 27.82 -21.35 9.65
N GLU A 78 28.25 -20.10 9.69
CA GLU A 78 28.24 -19.26 10.89
C GLU A 78 27.63 -17.89 10.62
N LEU A 79 26.70 -17.47 11.47
CA LEU A 79 26.28 -16.08 11.60
C LEU A 79 27.34 -15.34 12.43
N VAL A 80 28.17 -14.53 11.78
CA VAL A 80 29.41 -13.98 12.36
C VAL A 80 29.14 -13.11 13.60
N GLY A 81 28.10 -12.28 13.58
CA GLY A 81 27.68 -11.48 14.73
C GLY A 81 26.93 -12.27 15.81
N GLY A 82 26.70 -13.56 15.61
CA GLY A 82 25.87 -14.40 16.46
C GLY A 82 24.49 -13.77 16.68
N LYS A 83 24.02 -13.75 17.93
CA LYS A 83 22.72 -13.12 18.27
C LYS A 83 22.79 -11.61 18.48
N SER A 84 23.99 -11.03 18.52
CA SER A 84 24.20 -9.64 18.98
C SER A 84 23.65 -8.59 18.02
N ARG A 85 23.58 -8.90 16.71
CA ARG A 85 23.13 -7.99 15.66
C ARG A 85 21.63 -8.09 15.37
N GLY A 86 20.90 -8.95 16.08
CA GLY A 86 19.46 -9.12 15.91
C GLY A 86 19.04 -9.99 14.71
N TYR A 87 19.99 -10.54 13.97
CA TYR A 87 19.70 -11.53 12.92
C TYR A 87 19.49 -12.93 13.53
N ARG A 88 18.58 -13.70 12.93
CA ARG A 88 18.31 -15.10 13.22
C ARG A 88 18.33 -15.88 11.93
N VAL A 89 18.95 -17.04 11.94
CA VAL A 89 19.08 -17.88 10.76
C VAL A 89 18.59 -19.29 11.03
N ASN A 90 17.93 -19.85 10.03
CA ASN A 90 17.59 -21.26 9.95
C ASN A 90 18.24 -21.82 8.68
N VAL A 91 19.05 -22.87 8.86
CA VAL A 91 19.75 -23.57 7.77
C VAL A 91 19.18 -24.97 7.67
N ASP A 92 18.49 -25.24 6.57
CA ASP A 92 17.86 -26.53 6.25
C ASP A 92 17.01 -27.12 7.40
N GLY A 93 16.13 -26.28 7.96
CA GLY A 93 15.24 -26.66 9.06
C GLY A 93 15.81 -26.46 10.47
N HIS A 94 17.12 -26.22 10.61
CA HIS A 94 17.77 -26.07 11.90
C HIS A 94 18.01 -24.60 12.25
N VAL A 95 17.53 -24.16 13.42
CA VAL A 95 17.75 -22.79 13.93
C VAL A 95 19.02 -22.73 14.75
N GLY A 96 19.87 -21.73 14.52
CA GLY A 96 21.15 -21.59 15.22
C GLY A 96 21.94 -20.38 14.76
N THR A 97 23.15 -20.22 15.30
CA THR A 97 24.13 -19.23 14.82
C THR A 97 25.36 -19.89 14.22
N LYS A 98 25.49 -21.21 14.38
CA LYS A 98 26.61 -22.01 13.89
C LYS A 98 26.08 -23.41 13.58
N PHE A 99 26.46 -23.90 12.41
CA PHE A 99 26.07 -25.20 11.87
C PHE A 99 27.32 -25.85 11.32
N SER A 100 27.45 -27.16 11.48
CA SER A 100 28.64 -27.89 11.08
C SER A 100 28.23 -29.11 10.27
N ASP A 101 29.11 -29.48 9.35
CA ASP A 101 29.01 -30.74 8.61
C ASP A 101 27.70 -30.92 7.85
N LEU A 102 27.24 -29.84 7.21
CA LEU A 102 26.04 -29.86 6.38
C LEU A 102 26.39 -30.39 4.99
N THR A 103 25.63 -31.37 4.50
CA THR A 103 25.84 -31.97 3.18
C THR A 103 24.77 -31.51 2.20
N ILE A 104 25.20 -31.03 1.04
CA ILE A 104 24.33 -30.79 -0.12
C ILE A 104 24.62 -31.87 -1.16
N LEU A 105 23.60 -32.66 -1.50
CA LEU A 105 23.71 -33.77 -2.45
C LEU A 105 24.08 -33.27 -3.87
N PRO A 106 24.57 -34.17 -4.76
CA PRO A 106 24.89 -33.81 -6.14
C PRO A 106 23.71 -33.14 -6.85
N LYS A 107 23.96 -32.02 -7.52
CA LYS A 107 22.94 -31.26 -8.26
C LYS A 107 21.75 -30.78 -7.40
N ASP A 108 21.92 -30.75 -6.08
CA ASP A 108 20.89 -30.35 -5.13
C ASP A 108 21.17 -28.96 -4.53
N SER A 109 20.32 -28.56 -3.59
CA SER A 109 20.34 -27.25 -2.95
C SER A 109 19.82 -27.29 -1.53
N MET A 110 20.23 -26.29 -0.75
CA MET A 110 19.80 -26.09 0.62
C MET A 110 19.09 -24.75 0.76
N PHE A 111 18.03 -24.71 1.57
CA PHE A 111 17.36 -23.46 1.93
C PHE A 111 17.98 -22.83 3.18
N ILE A 112 18.18 -21.51 3.11
CA ILE A 112 18.53 -20.69 4.25
C ILE A 112 17.47 -19.62 4.43
N PHE A 113 16.92 -19.55 5.63
CA PHE A 113 15.96 -18.54 6.05
C PHE A 113 16.63 -17.57 7.01
N VAL A 114 16.42 -16.28 6.79
CA VAL A 114 16.98 -15.20 7.60
C VAL A 114 15.86 -14.27 8.05
N GLU A 115 15.84 -13.97 9.33
CA GLU A 115 14.96 -12.97 9.95
C GLU A 115 15.79 -11.97 10.75
N ALA A 116 15.23 -10.79 10.97
CA ALA A 116 15.83 -9.76 11.80
C ALA A 116 14.81 -9.22 12.82
N THR A 117 15.29 -8.96 14.03
CA THR A 117 14.58 -8.19 15.05
C THR A 117 15.63 -7.34 15.75
N PHE A 118 15.65 -6.04 15.43
CA PHE A 118 16.68 -5.16 15.97
C PHE A 118 16.26 -4.58 17.33
N PRO A 119 17.11 -4.63 18.36
CA PRO A 119 16.87 -3.90 19.60
C PRO A 119 16.97 -2.39 19.34
N GLU A 120 16.39 -1.59 20.24
CA GLU A 120 16.58 -0.13 20.25
C GLU A 120 18.07 0.22 20.32
N GLY A 121 18.48 1.33 19.71
CA GLY A 121 19.84 1.83 19.86
C GLY A 121 19.90 3.34 20.06
N GLU A 122 21.12 3.90 19.99
CA GLU A 122 21.38 5.28 20.41
C GLU A 122 20.76 6.38 19.51
N SER A 123 20.47 6.07 18.24
CA SER A 123 19.96 7.05 17.27
C SER A 123 18.52 6.73 16.87
N ASP A 124 17.69 7.78 16.80
CA ASP A 124 16.31 7.72 16.30
C ASP A 124 16.24 7.78 14.76
N ASP A 125 17.28 8.28 14.10
CA ASP A 125 17.41 8.20 12.65
C ASP A 125 17.66 6.75 12.20
N PRO A 126 17.24 6.37 10.98
CA PRO A 126 17.53 5.05 10.44
C PRO A 126 19.04 4.73 10.42
N VAL A 127 19.45 3.69 11.13
CA VAL A 127 20.84 3.22 11.20
C VAL A 127 20.99 1.87 10.52
N GLU A 128 21.99 1.73 9.66
CA GLU A 128 22.31 0.46 9.00
C GLU A 128 22.89 -0.55 10.00
N VAL A 129 22.34 -1.77 10.01
CA VAL A 129 22.78 -2.91 10.81
C VAL A 129 23.29 -3.99 9.86
N LYS A 130 24.58 -4.31 9.92
CA LYS A 130 25.23 -5.33 9.07
C LYS A 130 25.61 -6.57 9.86
N ASP A 131 25.57 -7.70 9.19
CA ASP A 131 26.16 -8.96 9.62
C ASP A 131 26.54 -9.78 8.37
N SER A 132 27.10 -10.98 8.56
CA SER A 132 27.36 -11.90 7.47
C SER A 132 27.15 -13.35 7.88
N LEU A 133 26.72 -14.15 6.91
CA LEU A 133 26.80 -15.60 6.99
C LEU A 133 28.11 -16.04 6.34
N ARG A 134 28.97 -16.67 7.13
CA ARG A 134 30.24 -17.26 6.69
C ARG A 134 30.04 -18.73 6.35
N PHE A 135 30.55 -19.16 5.20
CA PHE A 135 30.51 -20.53 4.73
C PHE A 135 31.94 -21.06 4.59
N LEU A 136 32.29 -22.13 5.29
CA LEU A 136 33.56 -22.83 5.18
C LEU A 136 33.36 -24.10 4.34
N ILE A 137 34.00 -24.16 3.17
CA ILE A 137 33.86 -25.25 2.19
C ILE A 137 35.27 -25.61 1.70
N ASN A 138 35.71 -26.85 1.90
CA ASN A 138 37.03 -27.33 1.45
C ASN A 138 38.20 -26.40 1.83
N GLY A 139 38.14 -25.82 3.04
CA GLY A 139 39.16 -24.87 3.55
C GLY A 139 39.03 -23.44 3.02
N ARG A 140 38.09 -23.15 2.12
CA ARG A 140 37.79 -21.80 1.61
C ARG A 140 36.63 -21.18 2.38
N THR A 141 36.72 -19.87 2.61
CA THR A 141 35.65 -19.08 3.21
C THR A 141 34.96 -18.21 2.16
N ASP A 142 33.63 -18.33 2.05
CA ASP A 142 32.77 -17.42 1.30
C ASP A 142 31.76 -16.74 2.25
N TYR A 143 31.18 -15.62 1.82
CA TYR A 143 30.27 -14.81 2.64
C TYR A 143 29.01 -14.43 1.87
N VAL A 144 27.88 -14.45 2.59
CA VAL A 144 26.65 -13.77 2.19
C VAL A 144 26.41 -12.63 3.18
N LEU A 145 26.27 -11.40 2.67
CA LEU A 145 26.08 -10.21 3.49
C LEU A 145 24.62 -10.09 3.95
N LEU A 146 24.41 -9.68 5.20
CA LEU A 146 23.10 -9.33 5.74
C LEU A 146 23.08 -7.82 5.99
N GLN A 147 22.09 -7.13 5.42
CA GLN A 147 21.95 -5.68 5.51
C GLN A 147 20.51 -5.31 5.82
N GLY A 148 20.29 -4.50 6.84
CA GLY A 148 18.99 -3.94 7.20
C GLY A 148 19.15 -2.59 7.87
N PHE A 149 18.07 -1.84 8.02
CA PHE A 149 18.08 -0.57 8.73
C PHE A 149 17.22 -0.66 9.97
N ARG A 150 17.64 -0.06 11.08
CA ARG A 150 16.87 0.06 12.31
C ARG A 150 16.39 1.50 12.45
N GLN A 151 15.11 1.69 12.76
CA GLN A 151 14.56 2.94 13.27
C GLN A 151 13.91 2.71 14.63
N ASN A 152 14.25 3.52 15.64
CA ASN A 152 13.61 3.44 16.94
C ASN A 152 12.14 3.89 16.87
N VAL A 153 11.28 3.30 17.71
CA VAL A 153 9.86 3.66 17.81
C VAL A 153 9.38 3.72 19.24
N ASP A 154 8.43 4.62 19.50
CA ASP A 154 7.68 4.65 20.74
C ASP A 154 6.49 3.71 20.60
N GLU A 155 6.63 2.52 21.18
CA GLU A 155 5.58 1.50 21.16
C GLU A 155 4.53 1.80 22.24
N VAL A 156 3.27 1.88 21.81
CA VAL A 156 2.11 2.13 22.66
C VAL A 156 1.03 1.11 22.33
N THR A 157 0.56 0.37 23.34
CA THR A 157 -0.49 -0.64 23.12
C THR A 157 -1.82 0.03 22.79
N ALA A 158 -2.36 0.80 23.73
CA ALA A 158 -3.57 1.58 23.57
C ALA A 158 -3.38 2.93 24.25
N LEU A 159 -3.97 3.98 23.69
CA LEU A 159 -3.80 5.35 24.15
C LEU A 159 -5.14 6.07 24.22
N VAL A 160 -5.39 6.72 25.35
CA VAL A 160 -6.56 7.58 25.56
C VAL A 160 -6.08 9.00 25.79
N ILE A 161 -6.53 9.92 24.95
CA ILE A 161 -6.26 11.35 25.04
C ILE A 161 -7.48 11.99 25.73
N ASP A 162 -7.35 12.30 27.01
CA ASP A 162 -8.41 12.86 27.86
C ASP A 162 -8.24 14.36 28.17
N ARG A 163 -7.15 14.95 27.67
CA ARG A 163 -6.84 16.38 27.70
C ARG A 163 -6.08 16.76 26.45
N ASP A 164 -6.00 18.05 26.18
CA ASP A 164 -5.22 18.57 25.06
C ASP A 164 -3.78 18.04 25.11
N THR A 165 -3.36 17.41 24.01
CA THR A 165 -2.10 16.68 23.93
C THR A 165 -1.46 16.94 22.57
N ILE A 166 -0.16 17.26 22.58
CA ILE A 166 0.66 17.41 21.36
C ILE A 166 1.63 16.23 21.30
N PHE A 167 1.65 15.53 20.18
CA PHE A 167 2.59 14.42 19.95
C PHE A 167 3.99 14.90 19.57
N GLY A 168 4.98 14.01 19.73
CA GLY A 168 6.31 14.20 19.18
C GLY A 168 6.36 13.92 17.67
N ALA A 169 7.39 14.47 17.00
CA ALA A 169 7.69 14.21 15.59
C ALA A 169 9.08 13.60 15.35
N GLN A 170 9.92 13.47 16.39
CA GLN A 170 11.28 12.93 16.24
C GLN A 170 11.27 11.43 16.03
N ARG A 171 10.47 10.71 16.84
CA ARG A 171 10.37 9.27 16.82
C ARG A 171 8.97 8.85 16.36
N PRO A 172 8.84 7.88 15.43
CA PRO A 172 7.54 7.35 15.08
C PRO A 172 6.87 6.65 16.27
N THR A 173 5.56 6.84 16.43
CA THR A 173 4.76 6.14 17.43
C THR A 173 4.14 4.90 16.81
N LEU A 174 4.45 3.72 17.35
CA LEU A 174 3.85 2.44 16.96
C LEU A 174 2.63 2.14 17.85
N LEU A 175 1.43 2.22 17.28
CA LEU A 175 0.18 1.89 17.94
C LEU A 175 -0.22 0.43 17.66
N LEU A 176 -0.36 -0.38 18.71
CA LEU A 176 -0.70 -1.80 18.56
C LEU A 176 -2.22 -2.08 18.51
N ASP A 177 -3.04 -1.27 19.18
CA ASP A 177 -4.48 -1.54 19.35
C ASP A 177 -5.43 -0.36 19.09
N SER A 178 -5.34 0.74 19.84
CA SER A 178 -6.22 1.90 19.56
C SER A 178 -5.71 3.22 20.12
N LEU A 179 -6.06 4.30 19.42
CA LEU A 179 -5.95 5.66 19.92
C LEU A 179 -7.35 6.25 20.01
N VAL A 180 -7.74 6.72 21.19
CA VAL A 180 -9.05 7.35 21.42
C VAL A 180 -8.85 8.78 21.91
N VAL A 181 -9.37 9.75 21.17
CA VAL A 181 -9.45 11.15 21.62
C VAL A 181 -10.81 11.37 22.26
N GLN A 182 -10.86 11.59 23.57
CA GLN A 182 -12.10 11.78 24.31
C GLN A 182 -12.76 13.12 23.98
N GLN A 183 -14.06 13.21 24.24
CA GLN A 183 -14.80 14.45 24.10
C GLN A 183 -14.18 15.54 24.98
N GLY A 184 -14.03 16.75 24.43
CA GLY A 184 -13.41 17.88 25.11
C GLY A 184 -11.88 17.92 25.03
N ALA A 185 -11.22 16.87 24.54
CA ALA A 185 -9.78 16.84 24.32
C ALA A 185 -9.41 17.09 22.85
N THR A 186 -8.26 17.73 22.63
CA THR A 186 -7.64 17.90 21.32
C THR A 186 -6.34 17.10 21.23
N LEU A 187 -6.21 16.27 20.20
CA LEU A 187 -4.93 15.69 19.81
C LEU A 187 -4.32 16.49 18.67
N THR A 188 -3.12 17.02 18.86
CA THR A 188 -2.34 17.69 17.83
C THR A 188 -1.16 16.83 17.35
N LEU A 189 -1.12 16.57 16.05
CA LEU A 189 -0.02 15.90 15.35
C LEU A 189 0.80 16.97 14.61
N PRO A 190 1.98 17.36 15.11
CA PRO A 190 2.79 18.39 14.46
C PRO A 190 3.41 17.91 13.14
N ALA A 191 3.89 18.85 12.32
CA ALA A 191 4.56 18.54 11.06
C ALA A 191 5.68 17.48 11.21
N GLY A 192 5.64 16.46 10.35
CA GLY A 192 6.59 15.34 10.38
C GLY A 192 6.24 14.22 11.37
N CYS A 193 5.16 14.34 12.15
CA CYS A 193 4.70 13.27 13.03
C CYS A 193 4.35 12.01 12.23
N ARG A 194 4.75 10.83 12.74
CA ARG A 194 4.51 9.53 12.11
C ARG A 194 3.83 8.58 13.09
N LEU A 195 2.65 8.10 12.72
CA LEU A 195 1.91 7.04 13.40
C LEU A 195 1.98 5.76 12.57
N LEU A 196 2.55 4.72 13.17
CA LEU A 196 2.64 3.38 12.60
C LEU A 196 1.55 2.52 13.24
N MET A 197 0.68 1.98 12.41
CA MET A 197 -0.55 1.31 12.83
C MET A 197 -0.38 -0.20 12.64
N ALA A 198 -0.54 -0.97 13.73
CA ALA A 198 -0.63 -2.42 13.66
C ALA A 198 -1.99 -2.89 13.12
N ASN A 199 -2.10 -4.18 12.81
CA ASN A 199 -3.28 -4.77 12.16
C ASN A 199 -4.60 -4.57 12.92
N LYS A 200 -4.56 -4.45 14.25
CA LYS A 200 -5.75 -4.18 15.08
C LYS A 200 -5.93 -2.70 15.39
N ALA A 201 -4.92 -1.89 15.10
CA ALA A 201 -4.87 -0.47 15.41
C ALA A 201 -5.96 0.32 14.66
N HIS A 202 -6.60 1.26 15.34
CA HIS A 202 -7.51 2.25 14.76
C HIS A 202 -7.52 3.54 15.59
N ILE A 203 -7.98 4.63 14.98
CA ILE A 203 -8.10 5.94 15.64
C ILE A 203 -9.57 6.29 15.77
N LYS A 204 -10.05 6.52 17.00
CA LYS A 204 -11.40 7.02 17.27
C LYS A 204 -11.32 8.42 17.88
N VAL A 205 -12.00 9.37 17.25
CA VAL A 205 -11.99 10.77 17.66
C VAL A 205 -13.40 11.16 18.08
N ARG A 206 -13.60 11.33 19.39
CA ARG A 206 -14.80 11.91 20.02
C ARG A 206 -14.60 13.40 20.31
N GLY A 207 -13.37 13.80 20.61
CA GLY A 207 -12.93 15.19 20.71
C GLY A 207 -12.54 15.79 19.36
N ARG A 208 -11.34 16.38 19.29
CA ARG A 208 -10.80 17.03 18.11
C ARG A 208 -9.45 16.44 17.71
N LEU A 209 -9.24 16.22 16.41
CA LEU A 209 -7.93 15.91 15.83
C LEU A 209 -7.45 17.09 14.98
N MET A 210 -6.22 17.53 15.26
CA MET A 210 -5.50 18.54 14.48
C MET A 210 -4.22 17.92 13.95
N ALA A 211 -4.08 17.79 12.64
CA ALA A 211 -2.82 17.40 12.01
C ALA A 211 -2.25 18.60 11.25
N GLU A 212 -1.08 19.07 11.67
CA GLU A 212 -0.47 20.32 11.25
C GLU A 212 0.74 20.06 10.35
N GLY A 213 0.57 19.16 9.38
CA GLY A 213 1.59 18.91 8.36
C GLY A 213 1.82 20.13 7.47
N ASN A 214 2.91 20.08 6.70
CA ASN A 214 3.16 20.99 5.58
C ASN A 214 3.76 20.20 4.40
N PRO A 215 3.93 20.80 3.20
CA PRO A 215 4.44 20.08 2.04
C PRO A 215 5.81 19.42 2.26
N ALA A 216 6.69 20.05 3.04
CA ALA A 216 8.04 19.52 3.33
C ALA A 216 8.02 18.43 4.41
N LYS A 217 7.10 18.52 5.37
CA LYS A 217 6.99 17.62 6.53
C LYS A 217 5.53 17.24 6.77
N ARG A 218 5.09 16.25 6.00
CA ARG A 218 3.74 15.68 6.11
C ARG A 218 3.56 14.91 7.41
N VAL A 219 2.34 14.84 7.90
CA VAL A 219 1.95 13.87 8.94
C VAL A 219 1.67 12.53 8.26
N MET A 220 2.26 11.44 8.76
CA MET A 220 2.08 10.10 8.18
C MET A 220 1.28 9.21 9.13
N ILE A 221 0.20 8.60 8.64
CA ILE A 221 -0.59 7.60 9.35
C ILE A 221 -0.70 6.37 8.45
N GLU A 222 0.08 5.34 8.76
CA GLU A 222 0.34 4.23 7.84
C GLU A 222 0.62 2.93 8.57
N ASN A 223 0.76 1.83 7.82
CA ASN A 223 1.08 0.54 8.39
C ASN A 223 2.58 0.43 8.77
N LEU A 224 2.93 -0.53 9.63
CA LEU A 224 4.31 -0.72 10.10
C LEU A 224 5.26 -1.47 9.13
N ARG A 225 4.74 -2.08 8.06
CA ARG A 225 5.52 -2.92 7.13
C ARG A 225 5.95 -2.15 5.89
N HIS A 226 7.26 -2.02 5.75
CA HIS A 226 7.89 -1.37 4.60
C HIS A 226 8.54 -2.36 3.62
N ASP A 227 8.59 -3.65 3.98
CA ASP A 227 9.19 -4.69 3.15
C ASP A 227 8.37 -5.01 1.89
N LEU A 228 8.83 -6.01 1.13
CA LEU A 228 8.17 -6.41 -0.13
C LEU A 228 7.14 -7.51 0.13
N LEU A 229 5.93 -7.35 -0.42
CA LEU A 229 4.89 -8.39 -0.46
C LEU A 229 5.28 -9.51 -1.43
N VAL A 230 5.63 -9.11 -2.65
CA VAL A 230 6.17 -9.96 -3.72
C VAL A 230 7.25 -9.15 -4.45
N GLN A 231 7.96 -9.77 -5.41
CA GLN A 231 9.00 -9.08 -6.17
C GLN A 231 8.49 -7.74 -6.73
N ASP A 232 9.22 -6.66 -6.43
CA ASP A 232 8.95 -5.26 -6.81
C ASP A 232 7.70 -4.58 -6.23
N VAL A 233 6.93 -5.23 -5.34
CA VAL A 233 5.69 -4.67 -4.77
C VAL A 233 5.83 -4.48 -3.25
N PRO A 234 5.99 -3.24 -2.74
CA PRO A 234 6.13 -2.98 -1.31
C PRO A 234 4.80 -3.04 -0.54
N TYR A 235 4.87 -3.41 0.74
CA TYR A 235 3.73 -3.41 1.66
C TYR A 235 3.11 -2.01 1.87
N THR A 236 3.87 -0.95 1.61
CA THR A 236 3.38 0.43 1.63
C THR A 236 2.26 0.70 0.61
N LEU A 237 2.04 -0.19 -0.36
CA LEU A 237 0.94 -0.13 -1.33
C LEU A 237 -0.26 -1.01 -0.95
N VAL A 238 -0.11 -1.88 0.05
CA VAL A 238 -1.09 -2.94 0.34
C VAL A 238 -2.23 -2.37 1.22
N PRO A 239 -3.49 -2.52 0.82
CA PRO A 239 -4.63 -2.01 1.60
C PRO A 239 -5.00 -2.94 2.77
N GLY A 240 -5.78 -2.43 3.73
CA GLY A 240 -6.40 -3.23 4.79
C GLY A 240 -5.48 -3.75 5.90
N GLN A 241 -4.35 -3.08 6.12
CA GLN A 241 -3.31 -3.42 7.08
C GLN A 241 -3.55 -2.87 8.50
N TRP A 242 -4.55 -2.00 8.69
CA TRP A 242 -5.04 -1.50 9.98
C TRP A 242 -6.49 -1.01 9.83
N GLY A 243 -7.14 -0.53 10.89
CA GLY A 243 -8.54 -0.07 10.83
C GLY A 243 -8.75 1.15 9.92
N GLY A 244 -8.57 2.33 10.49
CA GLY A 244 -8.78 3.63 9.84
C GLY A 244 -9.07 4.69 10.91
N ILE A 245 -9.50 5.87 10.48
CA ILE A 245 -9.88 6.96 11.39
C ILE A 245 -11.42 7.07 11.44
N LEU A 246 -11.97 7.11 12.64
CA LEU A 246 -13.40 7.32 12.91
C LEU A 246 -13.58 8.63 13.68
N PHE A 247 -14.25 9.60 13.07
CA PHE A 247 -14.76 10.78 13.76
C PHE A 247 -16.20 10.53 14.18
N SER A 248 -16.44 10.35 15.48
CA SER A 248 -17.76 10.05 16.03
C SER A 248 -18.73 11.23 15.93
N GLU A 249 -20.02 10.97 16.12
CA GLU A 249 -21.10 11.94 15.99
C GLU A 249 -20.90 13.22 16.82
N GLU A 250 -20.24 13.15 17.97
CA GLU A 250 -19.95 14.31 18.83
C GLU A 250 -18.73 15.14 18.37
N SER A 251 -17.84 14.56 17.56
CA SER A 251 -16.57 15.21 17.17
C SER A 251 -16.80 16.34 16.16
N ARG A 252 -16.18 17.50 16.41
CA ARG A 252 -16.33 18.73 15.60
C ARG A 252 -14.98 19.43 15.38
N GLY A 253 -14.88 20.23 14.32
CA GLY A 253 -13.74 21.10 14.06
C GLY A 253 -12.44 20.37 13.75
N ASN A 254 -12.50 19.16 13.19
CA ASN A 254 -11.30 18.38 12.87
C ASN A 254 -10.61 18.97 11.64
N GLU A 255 -9.28 19.10 11.71
CA GLU A 255 -8.48 19.65 10.63
C GLU A 255 -7.28 18.75 10.38
N LEU A 256 -7.19 18.20 9.18
CA LEU A 256 -5.99 17.52 8.72
C LEU A 256 -5.37 18.32 7.57
N ARG A 257 -4.14 18.78 7.81
CA ARG A 257 -3.33 19.50 6.84
C ARG A 257 -2.12 18.65 6.48
N TYR A 258 -1.88 18.50 5.19
CA TYR A 258 -0.74 17.77 4.63
C TYR A 258 -0.50 16.42 5.32
N THR A 259 -1.58 15.65 5.45
CA THR A 259 -1.57 14.35 6.10
C THR A 259 -1.71 13.25 5.05
N THR A 260 -0.89 12.21 5.14
CA THR A 260 -1.01 11.00 4.33
C THR A 260 -1.56 9.87 5.19
N ILE A 261 -2.72 9.35 4.80
CA ILE A 261 -3.41 8.23 5.42
C ILE A 261 -3.45 7.10 4.40
N ARG A 262 -2.83 5.96 4.71
CA ARG A 262 -2.79 4.83 3.78
C ARG A 262 -2.86 3.47 4.43
N ASN A 263 -3.18 2.47 3.63
CA ASN A 263 -3.20 1.05 4.00
C ASN A 263 -4.30 0.65 4.99
N GLY A 264 -5.33 1.47 5.17
CA GLY A 264 -6.44 1.17 6.09
C GLY A 264 -7.45 0.16 5.53
N ARG A 265 -8.24 -0.47 6.41
CA ARG A 265 -9.48 -1.17 6.07
C ARG A 265 -10.55 -0.17 5.68
N TRP A 266 -10.51 1.04 6.21
CA TRP A 266 -11.14 2.25 5.70
C TRP A 266 -10.13 3.40 5.86
N GLY A 267 -10.29 4.50 5.12
CA GLY A 267 -9.46 5.68 5.30
C GLY A 267 -10.00 6.51 6.46
N ILE A 268 -11.08 7.24 6.19
CA ILE A 268 -11.78 8.09 7.15
C ILE A 268 -13.28 7.77 7.12
N ILE A 269 -13.86 7.60 8.30
CA ILE A 269 -15.30 7.62 8.51
C ILE A 269 -15.63 8.85 9.35
N ALA A 270 -16.53 9.70 8.85
CA ALA A 270 -17.04 10.87 9.53
C ALA A 270 -18.53 10.69 9.82
N GLU A 271 -18.85 10.30 11.06
CA GLU A 271 -20.23 10.25 11.55
C GLU A 271 -20.65 11.68 11.89
N GLY A 272 -21.36 12.31 10.97
CA GLY A 272 -21.95 13.62 11.17
C GLY A 272 -23.36 13.52 11.73
N GLY A 273 -23.87 14.68 12.14
CA GLY A 273 -25.28 14.88 12.39
C GLY A 273 -25.88 15.82 11.34
N LYS A 274 -27.00 16.44 11.68
CA LYS A 274 -27.70 17.41 10.82
C LYS A 274 -27.07 18.81 10.84
N ASP A 275 -26.16 19.09 11.77
CA ASP A 275 -25.49 20.37 11.86
C ASP A 275 -24.41 20.51 10.77
N VAL A 276 -24.60 21.51 9.92
CA VAL A 276 -23.74 21.86 8.78
C VAL A 276 -23.24 23.31 8.86
N THR A 277 -23.40 23.97 10.01
CA THR A 277 -23.02 25.37 10.20
C THR A 277 -21.50 25.56 10.23
N THR A 278 -20.78 24.57 10.75
CA THR A 278 -19.31 24.55 10.81
C THR A 278 -18.77 23.26 10.21
N PRO A 279 -17.59 23.31 9.56
CA PRO A 279 -16.97 22.09 9.05
C PRO A 279 -16.73 21.08 10.18
N LYS A 280 -17.26 19.86 10.01
CA LYS A 280 -16.91 18.71 10.87
C LYS A 280 -15.47 18.27 10.61
N LEU A 281 -15.09 18.27 9.34
CA LEU A 281 -13.81 17.77 8.85
C LEU A 281 -13.32 18.63 7.69
N LEU A 282 -12.11 19.17 7.86
CA LEU A 282 -11.32 19.77 6.80
C LEU A 282 -10.15 18.84 6.44
N LEU A 283 -10.04 18.50 5.16
CA LEU A 283 -8.88 17.87 4.56
C LEU A 283 -8.22 18.87 3.62
N GLU A 284 -7.01 19.32 3.95
CA GLU A 284 -6.25 20.24 3.10
C GLU A 284 -4.86 19.66 2.79
N GLY A 285 -4.50 19.56 1.51
CA GLY A 285 -3.22 18.96 1.13
C GLY A 285 -3.10 17.48 1.52
N CYS A 286 -4.21 16.77 1.75
CA CYS A 286 -4.20 15.40 2.26
C CYS A 286 -4.13 14.35 1.15
N MET A 287 -3.59 13.18 1.48
CA MET A 287 -3.61 11.99 0.63
C MET A 287 -4.26 10.85 1.41
N VAL A 288 -5.41 10.36 0.96
CA VAL A 288 -6.08 9.19 1.55
C VAL A 288 -6.16 8.09 0.51
N THR A 289 -5.32 7.06 0.64
CA THR A 289 -5.10 6.11 -0.46
C THR A 289 -4.89 4.67 -0.02
N ASN A 290 -5.06 3.73 -0.95
CA ASN A 290 -4.83 2.30 -0.76
C ASN A 290 -5.64 1.74 0.43
N THR A 291 -6.97 1.82 0.35
CA THR A 291 -7.89 1.30 1.37
C THR A 291 -8.74 0.14 0.85
N LYS A 292 -9.12 -0.81 1.72
CA LYS A 292 -10.06 -1.89 1.34
C LYS A 292 -11.51 -1.39 1.24
N GLY A 293 -11.94 -0.65 2.24
CA GLY A 293 -13.22 0.05 2.25
C GLY A 293 -13.08 1.42 1.61
N SER A 294 -13.96 2.33 2.01
CA SER A 294 -13.96 3.68 1.48
C SER A 294 -12.75 4.49 1.91
N GLY A 295 -12.27 5.38 1.03
CA GLY A 295 -11.21 6.33 1.36
C GLY A 295 -11.76 7.39 2.32
N LEU A 296 -12.91 7.95 1.98
CA LEU A 296 -13.71 8.79 2.87
C LEU A 296 -15.17 8.35 2.80
N ALA A 297 -15.77 8.10 3.96
CA ALA A 297 -17.22 7.94 4.10
C ALA A 297 -17.74 8.99 5.10
N ALA A 298 -18.75 9.76 4.72
CA ALA A 298 -19.42 10.70 5.61
C ALA A 298 -20.93 10.46 5.60
N SER A 299 -21.53 10.48 6.79
CA SER A 299 -22.98 10.49 6.97
C SER A 299 -23.34 11.80 7.66
N GLY A 300 -23.98 12.73 6.95
CA GLY A 300 -24.24 14.09 7.43
C GLY A 300 -22.99 14.95 7.56
N GLY A 301 -23.14 16.09 8.26
CA GLY A 301 -22.08 17.07 8.50
C GLY A 301 -21.59 17.83 7.26
N TYR A 302 -20.78 18.87 7.52
CA TYR A 302 -20.09 19.66 6.51
C TYR A 302 -18.62 19.21 6.37
N ILE A 303 -18.26 18.73 5.17
CA ILE A 303 -16.94 18.22 4.82
C ILE A 303 -16.29 19.14 3.78
N ARG A 304 -15.04 19.53 4.01
CA ARG A 304 -14.25 20.34 3.06
C ARG A 304 -13.01 19.58 2.65
N ILE A 305 -12.79 19.45 1.35
CA ILE A 305 -11.66 18.74 0.74
C ILE A 305 -10.98 19.70 -0.23
N LEU A 306 -9.79 20.16 0.14
CA LEU A 306 -9.05 21.22 -0.54
C LEU A 306 -7.68 20.70 -0.96
N ASN A 307 -7.31 20.89 -2.23
CA ASN A 307 -5.99 20.51 -2.76
C ASN A 307 -5.53 19.10 -2.32
N SER A 308 -6.44 18.12 -2.34
CA SER A 308 -6.23 16.80 -1.74
C SER A 308 -6.47 15.67 -2.73
N GLU A 309 -5.87 14.51 -2.47
CA GLU A 309 -6.09 13.27 -3.19
C GLU A 309 -6.83 12.26 -2.30
N ILE A 310 -7.90 11.66 -2.84
CA ILE A 310 -8.49 10.45 -2.28
C ILE A 310 -8.51 9.40 -3.39
N SER A 311 -7.91 8.24 -3.18
CA SER A 311 -7.69 7.30 -4.28
C SER A 311 -7.56 5.82 -3.90
N ASN A 312 -7.59 4.97 -4.92
CA ASN A 312 -7.24 3.55 -4.84
C ASN A 312 -7.94 2.80 -3.71
N THR A 313 -9.25 2.71 -3.81
CA THR A 313 -10.10 2.03 -2.83
C THR A 313 -10.78 0.83 -3.46
N LEU A 314 -10.91 -0.27 -2.72
CA LEU A 314 -11.75 -1.40 -3.17
C LEU A 314 -13.25 -1.03 -3.08
N GLY A 315 -13.67 -0.38 -1.99
CA GLY A 315 -15.00 0.25 -1.86
C GLY A 315 -15.12 1.57 -2.64
N TYR A 316 -16.05 2.42 -2.24
CA TYR A 316 -16.20 3.77 -2.80
C TYR A 316 -15.01 4.66 -2.46
N THR A 317 -14.48 5.46 -3.39
CA THR A 317 -13.36 6.34 -3.01
C THR A 317 -13.82 7.42 -2.04
N VAL A 318 -14.91 8.08 -2.38
CA VAL A 318 -15.65 9.00 -1.52
C VAL A 318 -17.12 8.59 -1.51
N ALA A 319 -17.69 8.37 -0.33
CA ALA A 319 -19.11 8.09 -0.13
C ALA A 319 -19.72 9.12 0.83
N LEU A 320 -20.80 9.76 0.41
CA LEU A 320 -21.45 10.84 1.13
C LEU A 320 -22.95 10.55 1.25
N PHE A 321 -23.49 10.65 2.45
CA PHE A 321 -24.89 10.36 2.75
C PHE A 321 -25.50 11.52 3.53
N GLY A 322 -26.34 12.34 2.91
CA GLY A 322 -26.98 13.50 3.54
C GLY A 322 -26.01 14.62 3.95
N SER A 323 -24.76 14.59 3.47
CA SER A 323 -23.70 15.54 3.82
C SER A 323 -23.71 16.80 2.95
N VAL A 324 -23.15 17.88 3.48
CA VAL A 324 -22.64 19.01 2.68
C VAL A 324 -21.17 18.75 2.40
N CYS A 325 -20.77 18.71 1.14
CA CYS A 325 -19.38 18.47 0.75
C CYS A 325 -18.90 19.49 -0.29
N GLU A 326 -17.75 20.09 -0.02
CA GLU A 326 -17.05 20.97 -0.95
C GLU A 326 -15.70 20.36 -1.31
N LEU A 327 -15.56 20.00 -2.58
CA LEU A 327 -14.37 19.39 -3.14
C LEU A 327 -13.74 20.38 -4.13
N THR A 328 -12.65 21.02 -3.72
CA THR A 328 -12.01 22.10 -4.46
C THR A 328 -10.55 21.78 -4.76
N GLN A 329 -10.13 22.00 -6.00
CA GLN A 329 -8.76 21.75 -6.47
C GLN A 329 -8.26 20.33 -6.12
N SER A 330 -9.14 19.33 -6.09
CA SER A 330 -8.84 18.01 -5.52
C SER A 330 -9.02 16.89 -6.54
N THR A 331 -8.40 15.74 -6.29
CA THR A 331 -8.42 14.58 -7.18
C THR A 331 -9.03 13.38 -6.46
N VAL A 332 -10.14 12.87 -7.00
CA VAL A 332 -10.78 11.62 -6.58
C VAL A 332 -10.64 10.62 -7.71
N CYS A 333 -9.64 9.73 -7.61
CA CYS A 333 -9.31 8.80 -8.68
C CYS A 333 -9.35 7.35 -8.20
N ASN A 334 -9.92 6.44 -8.99
CA ASN A 334 -9.92 5.03 -8.63
C ASN A 334 -9.54 4.09 -9.77
N PHE A 335 -8.27 3.70 -9.76
CA PHE A 335 -7.70 2.71 -10.67
C PHE A 335 -7.22 1.47 -9.89
N TYR A 336 -7.87 1.17 -8.76
CA TYR A 336 -7.52 0.05 -7.90
C TYR A 336 -7.47 -1.28 -8.67
N ARG A 337 -6.36 -2.01 -8.54
CA ARG A 337 -6.10 -3.29 -9.24
C ARG A 337 -5.84 -4.50 -8.33
N TRP A 338 -5.91 -4.33 -7.01
CA TRP A 338 -5.67 -5.45 -6.10
C TRP A 338 -6.81 -6.48 -6.10
N ASP A 339 -8.02 -6.06 -6.49
CA ASP A 339 -9.23 -6.88 -6.57
C ASP A 339 -10.28 -6.14 -7.44
N ASN A 340 -11.43 -6.76 -7.68
CA ASN A 340 -12.56 -6.19 -8.39
C ASN A 340 -13.20 -5.07 -7.55
N ARG A 341 -13.17 -3.84 -8.09
CA ARG A 341 -13.77 -2.66 -7.45
C ARG A 341 -15.25 -2.84 -7.15
N GLN A 342 -15.63 -2.56 -5.90
CA GLN A 342 -16.99 -2.69 -5.39
C GLN A 342 -17.77 -1.38 -5.44
N GLY A 343 -17.10 -0.22 -5.53
CA GLY A 343 -17.74 1.10 -5.60
C GLY A 343 -17.18 2.03 -6.68
N GLU A 344 -17.97 3.02 -7.08
CA GLU A 344 -17.55 4.18 -7.88
C GLU A 344 -16.56 5.08 -7.13
N ALA A 345 -15.86 5.95 -7.84
CA ALA A 345 -14.98 6.95 -7.22
C ALA A 345 -15.78 7.91 -6.31
N LEU A 346 -16.97 8.33 -6.72
CA LEU A 346 -17.83 9.20 -5.92
C LEU A 346 -19.25 8.66 -5.84
N ARG A 347 -19.69 8.34 -4.62
CA ARG A 347 -21.09 8.07 -4.32
C ARG A 347 -21.65 9.22 -3.51
N TYR A 348 -22.74 9.82 -4.00
CA TYR A 348 -23.45 10.88 -3.32
C TYR A 348 -24.92 10.52 -3.17
N VAL A 349 -25.37 10.45 -1.91
CA VAL A 349 -26.77 10.22 -1.55
C VAL A 349 -27.26 11.46 -0.81
N THR A 350 -28.37 12.07 -1.23
CA THR A 350 -28.90 13.29 -0.58
C THR A 350 -29.58 13.01 0.75
N ALA A 351 -29.78 11.75 1.10
CA ALA A 351 -30.38 11.31 2.36
C ALA A 351 -29.35 10.65 3.28
N PHE A 352 -29.61 10.73 4.59
CA PHE A 352 -28.85 10.00 5.60
C PHE A 352 -29.08 8.49 5.44
N ALA A 353 -28.00 7.72 5.52
CA ALA A 353 -28.06 6.26 5.52
C ALA A 353 -28.80 5.75 6.76
N PRO A 354 -29.51 4.60 6.67
CA PRO A 354 -30.15 3.98 7.82
C PRO A 354 -29.12 3.41 8.80
N ASP A 355 -29.44 3.42 10.10
CA ASP A 355 -28.60 2.83 11.16
C ASP A 355 -28.47 1.30 11.06
N VAL A 356 -29.44 0.66 10.39
CA VAL A 356 -29.48 -0.79 10.19
C VAL A 356 -29.57 -1.13 8.70
N ALA A 357 -28.88 -2.19 8.29
CA ALA A 357 -28.96 -2.69 6.92
C ALA A 357 -30.41 -3.01 6.53
N GLY A 358 -30.86 -2.48 5.40
CA GLY A 358 -32.25 -2.61 4.93
C GLY A 358 -33.25 -1.61 5.54
N GLY A 359 -32.80 -0.71 6.41
CA GLY A 359 -33.63 0.40 6.90
C GLY A 359 -33.88 1.47 5.83
N SER A 360 -34.76 2.42 6.16
CA SER A 360 -35.11 3.53 5.26
C SER A 360 -34.17 4.72 5.42
N TYR A 361 -33.80 5.32 4.30
CA TYR A 361 -33.04 6.58 4.29
C TYR A 361 -33.89 7.73 4.84
N THR A 362 -33.23 8.68 5.52
CA THR A 362 -33.88 9.89 6.02
C THR A 362 -33.48 11.09 5.15
N PRO A 363 -34.41 11.80 4.51
CA PRO A 363 -34.07 12.96 3.68
C PRO A 363 -33.29 14.04 4.44
N SER A 364 -32.33 14.68 3.76
CA SER A 364 -31.59 15.83 4.27
C SER A 364 -31.91 17.07 3.43
N SER A 365 -32.44 18.12 4.05
CA SER A 365 -32.77 19.39 3.39
C SER A 365 -31.54 20.17 2.94
N ASP A 366 -30.43 19.99 3.65
CA ASP A 366 -29.23 20.79 3.47
C ASP A 366 -28.17 20.09 2.61
N SER A 367 -28.41 18.84 2.20
CA SER A 367 -27.44 18.07 1.43
C SER A 367 -27.03 18.81 0.16
N ARG A 368 -25.73 18.95 -0.05
CA ARG A 368 -25.17 19.67 -1.20
C ARG A 368 -23.78 19.14 -1.52
N LEU A 369 -23.49 18.95 -2.80
CA LEU A 369 -22.18 18.54 -3.29
C LEU A 369 -21.66 19.57 -4.29
N ILE A 370 -20.51 20.17 -3.98
CA ILE A 370 -19.83 21.12 -4.86
C ILE A 370 -18.49 20.54 -5.29
N LEU A 371 -18.28 20.47 -6.61
CA LEU A 371 -17.01 20.15 -7.23
C LEU A 371 -16.51 21.38 -7.98
N SER A 372 -15.32 21.85 -7.67
CA SER A 372 -14.72 23.01 -8.34
C SER A 372 -13.24 22.77 -8.61
N ASN A 373 -12.78 22.99 -9.85
CA ASN A 373 -11.42 22.68 -10.29
C ASN A 373 -10.94 21.26 -9.90
N SER A 374 -11.83 20.28 -9.94
CA SER A 374 -11.54 18.96 -9.38
C SER A 374 -11.68 17.82 -10.38
N ILE A 375 -11.06 16.70 -10.06
CA ILE A 375 -11.06 15.49 -10.89
C ILE A 375 -11.88 14.40 -10.18
N VAL A 376 -12.80 13.78 -10.92
CA VAL A 376 -13.44 12.51 -10.53
C VAL A 376 -13.32 11.52 -11.68
N ASP A 377 -12.41 10.56 -11.55
CA ASP A 377 -12.06 9.63 -12.64
C ASP A 377 -11.70 8.24 -12.10
N GLY A 378 -11.57 7.27 -13.00
CA GLY A 378 -11.27 5.90 -12.65
C GLY A 378 -11.54 4.93 -13.81
N SER A 379 -11.46 3.65 -13.48
CA SER A 379 -11.54 2.55 -14.45
C SER A 379 -12.97 2.11 -14.82
N ARG A 380 -14.04 2.68 -14.24
CA ARG A 380 -15.43 2.33 -14.56
C ARG A 380 -15.94 3.17 -15.73
N SER A 381 -16.31 2.48 -16.81
CA SER A 381 -16.81 3.13 -18.03
C SER A 381 -18.26 3.59 -17.90
N VAL A 382 -18.61 4.62 -18.67
CA VAL A 382 -20.00 4.91 -19.03
C VAL A 382 -20.39 4.03 -20.21
N VAL A 383 -21.49 3.29 -20.06
CA VAL A 383 -22.05 2.42 -21.11
C VAL A 383 -23.21 3.17 -21.77
N LYS A 384 -23.19 3.25 -23.10
CA LYS A 384 -24.25 3.86 -23.91
C LYS A 384 -25.04 2.77 -24.63
N GLN A 385 -26.35 2.72 -24.43
CA GLN A 385 -27.27 1.80 -25.10
C GLN A 385 -28.42 2.60 -25.72
N GLY A 386 -28.29 2.93 -27.01
CA GLY A 386 -29.14 3.94 -27.64
C GLY A 386 -28.95 5.30 -26.97
N ASP A 387 -30.05 5.96 -26.61
CA ASP A 387 -30.04 7.26 -25.91
C ASP A 387 -29.85 7.13 -24.38
N LYS A 388 -29.76 5.91 -23.86
CA LYS A 388 -29.58 5.67 -22.42
C LYS A 388 -28.11 5.50 -22.07
N GLU A 389 -27.69 6.15 -21.00
CA GLU A 389 -26.36 6.03 -20.43
C GLU A 389 -26.42 5.49 -19.00
N SER A 390 -25.50 4.59 -18.66
CA SER A 390 -25.36 4.05 -17.29
C SER A 390 -23.89 3.87 -16.92
N GLY A 391 -23.60 3.79 -15.61
CA GLY A 391 -22.23 3.64 -15.11
C GLY A 391 -21.47 4.96 -15.01
N GLY A 392 -20.15 4.89 -15.14
CA GLY A 392 -19.21 5.97 -14.81
C GLY A 392 -18.69 5.90 -13.37
N GLU A 393 -18.09 6.99 -12.92
CA GLU A 393 -17.43 7.10 -11.61
C GLU A 393 -18.20 7.97 -10.61
N ILE A 394 -19.37 8.47 -11.00
CA ILE A 394 -20.30 9.16 -10.10
C ILE A 394 -21.61 8.39 -10.04
N SER A 395 -21.94 7.91 -8.84
CA SER A 395 -23.24 7.35 -8.51
C SER A 395 -24.01 8.35 -7.65
N LEU A 396 -25.23 8.65 -8.06
CA LEU A 396 -26.14 9.58 -7.40
C LEU A 396 -27.36 8.81 -6.91
N SER A 397 -27.87 9.16 -5.73
CA SER A 397 -29.16 8.64 -5.26
C SER A 397 -29.87 9.61 -4.31
N ASP A 398 -31.20 9.58 -4.26
CA ASP A 398 -31.97 10.30 -3.24
C ASP A 398 -32.29 9.43 -2.00
N GLY A 399 -31.87 8.16 -2.01
CA GLY A 399 -32.15 7.19 -0.95
C GLY A 399 -33.58 6.63 -0.96
N SER A 400 -34.44 7.07 -1.87
CA SER A 400 -35.79 6.54 -2.06
C SER A 400 -35.78 5.30 -2.98
N PRO A 401 -36.80 4.42 -2.89
CA PRO A 401 -36.91 3.27 -3.80
C PRO A 401 -37.06 3.66 -5.27
N SER A 402 -37.59 4.85 -5.55
CA SER A 402 -37.80 5.37 -6.91
C SER A 402 -36.59 6.11 -7.49
N ASP A 403 -35.63 6.48 -6.63
CA ASP A 403 -34.40 7.20 -6.96
C ASP A 403 -34.60 8.40 -7.92
N ASN A 404 -35.20 9.48 -7.42
CA ASN A 404 -35.50 10.66 -8.23
C ASN A 404 -34.23 11.46 -8.55
N GLU A 405 -33.59 11.10 -9.66
CA GLU A 405 -32.36 11.72 -10.15
C GLU A 405 -32.43 13.25 -10.24
N ALA A 406 -33.56 13.83 -10.66
CA ALA A 406 -33.70 15.28 -10.80
C ALA A 406 -33.53 16.01 -9.45
N SER A 407 -34.02 15.41 -8.36
CA SER A 407 -33.87 15.98 -7.01
C SER A 407 -32.40 15.96 -6.56
N VAL A 408 -31.66 14.90 -6.90
CA VAL A 408 -30.25 14.77 -6.55
C VAL A 408 -29.38 15.72 -7.36
N LEU A 409 -29.68 15.87 -8.66
CA LEU A 409 -28.99 16.78 -9.55
C LEU A 409 -29.14 18.25 -9.10
N ALA A 410 -30.27 18.62 -8.48
CA ALA A 410 -30.49 19.96 -7.92
C ALA A 410 -29.55 20.29 -6.75
N CYS A 411 -29.04 19.26 -6.05
CA CYS A 411 -28.08 19.40 -4.96
C CYS A 411 -26.61 19.48 -5.44
N LEU A 412 -26.38 19.35 -6.74
CA LEU A 412 -25.05 19.23 -7.33
C LEU A 412 -24.61 20.55 -7.98
N THR A 413 -23.37 20.96 -7.74
CA THR A 413 -22.73 22.05 -8.47
C THR A 413 -21.37 21.58 -8.94
N ILE A 414 -21.15 21.51 -10.25
CA ILE A 414 -19.86 21.13 -10.84
C ILE A 414 -19.34 22.32 -11.65
N ARG A 415 -18.09 22.72 -11.41
CA ARG A 415 -17.44 23.82 -12.12
C ARG A 415 -16.02 23.46 -12.49
N ASN A 416 -15.62 23.73 -13.74
CA ASN A 416 -14.23 23.62 -14.20
C ASN A 416 -13.57 22.28 -13.81
N SER A 417 -14.29 21.18 -13.94
CA SER A 417 -13.90 19.88 -13.38
C SER A 417 -13.84 18.80 -14.46
N TYR A 418 -12.96 17.82 -14.28
CA TYR A 418 -12.80 16.68 -15.18
C TYR A 418 -13.48 15.45 -14.58
N VAL A 419 -14.51 14.92 -15.24
CA VAL A 419 -15.45 13.99 -14.63
C VAL A 419 -15.77 12.82 -15.57
N ARG A 420 -15.60 11.58 -15.07
CA ARG A 420 -16.12 10.37 -15.72
C ARG A 420 -17.54 10.11 -15.25
N ALA A 421 -18.53 10.62 -15.97
CA ALA A 421 -19.94 10.42 -15.63
C ALA A 421 -20.81 10.43 -16.88
N ARG A 422 -22.04 9.94 -16.73
CA ARG A 422 -23.09 10.07 -17.75
C ARG A 422 -23.46 11.55 -17.99
N SER A 423 -23.98 11.83 -19.18
CA SER A 423 -24.30 13.16 -19.69
C SER A 423 -25.29 13.92 -18.80
N SER A 424 -26.21 13.24 -18.12
CA SER A 424 -27.15 13.87 -17.17
C SER A 424 -26.43 14.59 -16.03
N ILE A 425 -25.26 14.09 -15.60
CA ILE A 425 -24.42 14.69 -14.56
C ILE A 425 -23.52 15.77 -15.17
N LEU A 426 -22.96 15.54 -16.36
CA LEU A 426 -22.08 16.51 -17.01
C LEU A 426 -22.80 17.81 -17.35
N ASN A 427 -24.06 17.71 -17.77
CA ASN A 427 -24.88 18.84 -18.22
C ASN A 427 -25.36 19.77 -17.11
N VAL A 428 -25.26 19.38 -15.82
CA VAL A 428 -25.60 20.28 -14.71
C VAL A 428 -24.49 21.26 -14.35
N GLY A 429 -23.28 21.01 -14.84
CA GLY A 429 -22.11 21.79 -14.48
C GLY A 429 -21.73 22.86 -15.50
N TYR A 430 -20.85 23.75 -15.07
CA TYR A 430 -20.24 24.78 -15.89
C TYR A 430 -18.79 24.41 -16.22
N ASN A 431 -18.40 24.42 -17.50
CA ASN A 431 -17.06 24.01 -17.93
C ASN A 431 -16.64 22.62 -17.42
N VAL A 432 -17.54 21.64 -17.48
CA VAL A 432 -17.22 20.25 -17.14
C VAL A 432 -16.58 19.57 -18.35
N MET A 433 -15.46 18.92 -18.12
CA MET A 433 -14.72 18.15 -19.12
C MET A 433 -15.01 16.66 -18.91
N GLU A 434 -15.49 15.99 -19.95
CA GLU A 434 -15.79 14.56 -19.88
C GLU A 434 -14.50 13.74 -19.87
N ALA A 435 -14.37 12.87 -18.88
CA ALA A 435 -13.39 11.79 -18.89
C ALA A 435 -13.99 10.59 -19.63
N ASP A 436 -13.64 10.45 -20.90
CA ASP A 436 -14.20 9.45 -21.79
C ASP A 436 -13.19 8.34 -22.13
N LYS A 437 -13.53 7.51 -23.11
CA LYS A 437 -12.67 6.43 -23.61
C LYS A 437 -11.61 6.89 -24.60
N ASN A 438 -11.73 8.11 -25.14
CA ASN A 438 -10.81 8.64 -26.13
C ASN A 438 -9.50 9.11 -25.48
N ASN A 439 -9.54 9.35 -24.17
CA ASN A 439 -8.40 9.72 -23.37
C ASN A 439 -8.12 8.59 -22.35
N PRO A 440 -7.37 7.53 -22.74
CA PRO A 440 -7.04 6.46 -21.82
C PRO A 440 -6.23 7.00 -20.63
N ALA A 441 -6.44 6.44 -19.44
CA ALA A 441 -5.82 6.94 -18.20
C ALA A 441 -4.28 7.03 -18.30
N ASP A 442 -3.64 6.08 -18.98
CA ASP A 442 -2.20 6.04 -19.22
C ASP A 442 -1.67 7.14 -20.16
N SER A 443 -2.54 7.85 -20.89
CA SER A 443 -2.19 9.05 -21.66
C SER A 443 -2.51 10.35 -20.93
N ILE A 444 -3.14 10.28 -19.75
CA ILE A 444 -3.55 11.46 -18.96
C ILE A 444 -2.70 11.58 -17.71
N TYR A 445 -2.46 10.47 -16.99
CA TYR A 445 -1.79 10.47 -15.71
C TYR A 445 -0.40 9.86 -15.82
N TYR A 446 0.49 10.25 -14.90
CA TYR A 446 1.86 9.76 -14.88
C TYR A 446 1.92 8.22 -14.75
N CYS A 447 1.18 7.61 -13.82
CA CYS A 447 1.08 6.15 -13.69
C CYS A 447 -0.23 5.72 -12.99
N VAL A 448 -0.96 4.74 -13.53
CA VAL A 448 -2.21 4.21 -12.93
C VAL A 448 -2.11 2.74 -12.55
N GLY A 449 -0.98 2.31 -11.99
CA GLY A 449 -0.77 0.96 -11.49
C GLY A 449 -0.20 -0.03 -12.51
N TYR A 450 0.08 0.43 -13.73
CA TYR A 450 0.67 -0.36 -14.81
C TYR A 450 1.92 0.32 -15.38
N ASP A 451 2.99 -0.46 -15.55
CA ASP A 451 4.21 -0.03 -16.23
C ASP A 451 4.10 -0.37 -17.72
N LEU A 452 3.92 0.66 -18.55
CA LEU A 452 3.79 0.51 -20.00
C LEU A 452 5.05 -0.05 -20.68
N ILE A 453 6.23 0.26 -20.15
CA ILE A 453 7.51 -0.16 -20.73
C ILE A 453 7.74 -1.64 -20.42
N LYS A 454 7.58 -2.02 -19.14
CA LYS A 454 7.77 -3.41 -18.69
C LYS A 454 6.56 -4.29 -18.97
N LYS A 455 5.45 -3.70 -19.41
CA LYS A 455 4.16 -4.37 -19.66
C LYS A 455 3.71 -5.21 -18.46
N LYS A 456 3.87 -4.68 -17.24
CA LYS A 456 3.52 -5.37 -15.99
C LYS A 456 2.85 -4.44 -15.00
N TYR A 457 1.93 -4.98 -14.20
CA TYR A 457 1.38 -4.23 -13.08
C TYR A 457 2.46 -3.98 -12.04
N ASN A 458 2.56 -2.72 -11.60
CA ASN A 458 3.47 -2.30 -10.55
C ASN A 458 2.72 -1.78 -9.32
N PHE A 459 1.39 -1.61 -9.41
CA PHE A 459 0.50 -1.10 -8.35
C PHE A 459 0.90 0.29 -7.83
N ARG A 460 1.76 1.01 -8.56
CA ARG A 460 2.16 2.37 -8.23
C ARG A 460 1.21 3.33 -8.92
N TYR A 461 0.72 4.29 -8.15
CA TYR A 461 -0.24 5.27 -8.62
C TYR A 461 0.35 6.66 -8.45
N ASP A 462 0.35 7.42 -9.53
CA ASP A 462 0.82 8.79 -9.60
C ASP A 462 -0.12 9.54 -10.56
N TYR A 463 -0.99 10.36 -9.97
CA TYR A 463 -2.02 11.10 -10.69
C TYR A 463 -1.59 12.50 -11.12
N HIS A 464 -0.29 12.79 -11.14
CA HIS A 464 0.15 14.00 -11.81
C HIS A 464 -0.31 13.98 -13.27
N PRO A 465 -0.97 15.04 -13.75
CA PRO A 465 -1.36 15.13 -15.14
C PRO A 465 -0.15 15.22 -16.06
N LEU A 466 -0.25 14.54 -17.19
CA LEU A 466 0.65 14.72 -18.33
C LEU A 466 0.25 15.99 -19.10
N PRO A 467 1.17 16.61 -19.87
CA PRO A 467 0.89 17.87 -20.58
C PRO A 467 -0.30 17.81 -21.55
N ASN A 468 -0.60 16.63 -22.08
CA ASN A 468 -1.67 16.39 -23.04
C ASN A 468 -3.02 16.05 -22.37
N ALA A 469 -3.09 16.05 -21.04
CA ALA A 469 -4.35 15.80 -20.34
C ALA A 469 -5.40 16.89 -20.70
N PRO A 470 -6.67 16.52 -20.99
CA PRO A 470 -7.67 17.45 -21.52
C PRO A 470 -7.99 18.66 -20.64
N PHE A 471 -7.70 18.55 -19.35
CA PHE A 471 -8.01 19.55 -18.31
C PHE A 471 -6.83 20.46 -17.96
N VAL A 472 -5.67 20.26 -18.59
CA VAL A 472 -4.52 21.15 -18.46
C VAL A 472 -4.85 22.50 -19.08
N GLY A 473 -4.70 23.58 -18.31
CA GLY A 473 -5.02 24.94 -18.74
C GLY A 473 -6.53 25.29 -18.71
N LYS A 474 -7.36 24.48 -18.05
CA LYS A 474 -8.84 24.64 -18.03
C LYS A 474 -9.42 24.97 -16.65
N ALA A 475 -8.58 24.99 -15.61
CA ALA A 475 -9.01 25.36 -14.26
C ALA A 475 -9.36 26.85 -14.16
N ASP A 476 -10.27 27.18 -13.24
CA ASP A 476 -10.56 28.57 -12.87
C ASP A 476 -9.33 29.21 -12.19
N PRO A 477 -8.75 30.28 -12.77
CA PRO A 477 -7.60 30.97 -12.21
C PRO A 477 -7.85 31.55 -10.80
N ALA A 478 -9.09 31.95 -10.47
CA ALA A 478 -9.41 32.52 -9.17
C ALA A 478 -9.27 31.48 -8.06
N ILE A 479 -9.66 30.23 -8.33
CA ILE A 479 -9.48 29.11 -7.39
C ILE A 479 -8.01 28.71 -7.32
N ILE A 480 -7.29 28.69 -8.45
CA ILE A 480 -5.85 28.37 -8.45
C ILE A 480 -5.04 29.37 -7.62
N ALA A 481 -5.41 30.65 -7.64
CA ALA A 481 -4.74 31.66 -6.82
C ALA A 481 -4.81 31.36 -5.30
N LEU A 482 -5.80 30.58 -4.85
CA LEU A 482 -5.91 30.13 -3.46
C LEU A 482 -4.98 28.96 -3.13
N PHE A 483 -4.48 28.26 -4.15
CA PHE A 483 -3.62 27.07 -4.03
C PHE A 483 -2.35 27.22 -4.89
N PRO A 484 -1.41 28.10 -4.51
CA PRO A 484 -0.22 28.39 -5.34
C PRO A 484 0.76 27.21 -5.47
N HIS A 485 0.59 26.16 -4.66
CA HIS A 485 1.36 24.93 -4.73
C HIS A 485 0.41 23.74 -4.88
N ASP A 486 0.88 22.71 -5.56
CA ASP A 486 0.17 21.45 -5.67
C ASP A 486 0.26 20.62 -4.37
N LEU A 487 -0.36 19.44 -4.37
CA LEU A 487 -0.40 18.54 -3.21
C LEU A 487 0.98 18.13 -2.69
N THR A 488 1.97 18.05 -3.58
CA THR A 488 3.35 17.66 -3.26
C THR A 488 4.22 18.85 -2.84
N GLY A 489 3.71 20.07 -2.98
CA GLY A 489 4.43 21.30 -2.69
C GLY A 489 5.08 21.95 -3.90
N GLU A 490 4.88 21.41 -5.11
CA GLU A 490 5.42 22.00 -6.33
C GLU A 490 4.63 23.27 -6.70
N PRO A 491 5.29 24.37 -7.08
CA PRO A 491 4.61 25.59 -7.49
C PRO A 491 3.72 25.35 -8.71
N ARG A 492 2.48 25.85 -8.66
CA ARG A 492 1.59 25.76 -9.82
C ARG A 492 2.00 26.76 -10.89
N ARG A 493 2.25 26.25 -12.09
CA ARG A 493 2.65 27.02 -13.28
C ARG A 493 1.59 26.98 -14.36
N THR A 494 0.74 25.97 -14.33
CA THR A 494 -0.31 25.75 -15.30
C THR A 494 -1.67 25.87 -14.64
N ALA A 495 -2.66 26.41 -15.36
CA ALA A 495 -4.03 26.44 -14.88
C ALA A 495 -4.67 25.03 -14.95
N THR A 496 -4.12 24.05 -14.23
CA THR A 496 -4.56 22.64 -14.27
C THR A 496 -5.56 22.31 -13.17
N VAL A 497 -6.54 21.49 -13.52
CA VAL A 497 -7.57 20.95 -12.61
C VAL A 497 -6.95 19.86 -11.73
N GLY A 498 -7.45 19.71 -10.50
CA GLY A 498 -7.06 18.65 -9.57
C GLY A 498 -5.88 19.00 -8.67
N ALA A 499 -5.48 18.02 -7.84
CA ALA A 499 -4.55 18.22 -6.73
C ALA A 499 -3.07 18.39 -7.15
N PHE A 500 -2.73 18.07 -8.39
CA PHE A 500 -1.34 18.00 -8.86
C PHE A 500 -1.02 19.05 -9.93
N GLU A 501 0.24 19.44 -10.03
CA GLU A 501 0.78 20.17 -11.18
C GLU A 501 1.18 19.19 -12.31
N VAL A 502 1.29 19.71 -13.53
CA VAL A 502 1.70 18.93 -14.70
C VAL A 502 3.10 18.35 -14.50
N LYS A 503 3.26 17.06 -14.81
CA LYS A 503 4.52 16.33 -14.71
C LYS A 503 4.86 15.68 -16.04
N LEU A 504 6.10 15.84 -16.49
CA LEU A 504 6.63 15.18 -17.68
C LEU A 504 7.07 13.75 -17.35
N ARG A 505 6.81 12.81 -18.26
CA ARG A 505 7.47 11.49 -18.21
C ARG A 505 8.92 11.65 -18.68
N PRO A 506 9.88 11.04 -17.97
CA PRO A 506 11.28 11.04 -18.37
C PRO A 506 11.51 10.27 -19.67
#